data_AF-A0A1H5EX63-F1
#
_entry.id   AF-A0A1H5EX63-F1
#
_cell.length_a   1.000
_cell.length_b   1.000
_cell.length_c   1.000
_cell.angle_alpha   90.00
_cell.angle_beta   90.00
_cell.angle_gamma   90.00
#
_symmetry.space_group_name_H-M   'P 1'
#
loop_
_entity.id
_entity.type
_entity.pdbx_description
1 polymer ?
#
loop_
_entity_poly.entity_id
_entity_poly.type
_entity_poly.pdbx_seq_one_letter_code
_entity_poly.pdbx_strand_id
1 'polypeptide(L)'
;MDRMSCTLSPLVYAELYRLLAADKQRYDDIEERLSEIGYAPAWLSTAADAYDEYWAMQLELAGAEGVGNISVGSAEHALLATWVLAGLRNTGDDNTLSSALRANVHRRAVSEIPDLRMPLPSVLNPVIYGWTLGAVVSLSSTDVPVEPVAPASMPDDDNLVAAYLGLVNHVLALEGMAEPWPEMMQTSTYWRGYGIAEALKPGAGDGGRALLELLAESRPLLSQPVFSQLNNHFSRFGARRNALSHVTDDARRPERFVKVVEDTHGWEHLRVTLRGLTQFVCQEVSRLLYEENPPPALRNDPWSYLVREMPTEWWA
;
A
#
# COMPACT_ATOMS: atom_id res chain seq x y z
N MET A 1 -18.58 -8.86 5.25
CA MET A 1 -17.58 -7.79 5.05
C MET A 1 -16.81 -8.21 3.83
N ASP A 2 -16.96 -7.48 2.73
CA ASP A 2 -16.15 -7.75 1.54
C ASP A 2 -14.68 -7.54 1.90
N ARG A 3 -13.85 -8.51 1.54
CA ARG A 3 -12.42 -8.49 1.81
C ARG A 3 -11.85 -7.37 0.95
N MET A 4 -11.37 -6.30 1.57
CA MET A 4 -10.70 -5.22 0.87
C MET A 4 -9.49 -5.80 0.12
N SER A 5 -9.56 -5.79 -1.22
CA SER A 5 -8.56 -6.36 -2.11
C SER A 5 -7.89 -5.27 -2.93
N CYS A 6 -6.61 -5.46 -3.23
CA CYS A 6 -5.91 -4.65 -4.21
C CYS A 6 -6.31 -5.14 -5.61
N THR A 7 -7.32 -4.48 -6.18
CA THR A 7 -7.81 -4.75 -7.52
C THR A 7 -7.45 -3.56 -8.38
N LEU A 8 -6.53 -3.76 -9.33
CA LEU A 8 -5.97 -2.69 -10.16
C LEU A 8 -6.29 -2.94 -11.64
N SER A 9 -6.36 -1.86 -12.40
CA SER A 9 -6.57 -1.88 -13.83
C SER A 9 -5.34 -2.41 -14.58
N PRO A 10 -5.51 -3.01 -15.77
CA PRO A 10 -4.40 -3.43 -16.62
C PRO A 10 -3.41 -2.29 -16.91
N LEU A 11 -3.92 -1.06 -17.08
CA LEU A 11 -3.13 0.16 -17.27
C LEU A 11 -2.05 0.34 -16.18
N VAL A 12 -2.38 0.06 -14.91
CA VAL A 12 -1.42 0.17 -13.80
C VAL A 12 -0.25 -0.80 -13.97
N TYR A 13 -0.52 -2.04 -14.34
CA TYR A 13 0.51 -3.06 -14.54
C TYR A 13 1.37 -2.74 -15.76
N ALA A 14 0.75 -2.27 -16.86
CA ALA A 14 1.46 -1.82 -18.05
C ALA A 14 2.48 -0.72 -17.71
N GLU A 15 2.05 0.32 -16.98
CA GLU A 15 2.93 1.42 -16.58
C GLU A 15 4.00 1.00 -15.58
N LEU A 16 3.65 0.14 -14.60
CA LEU A 16 4.62 -0.37 -13.65
C LEU A 16 5.73 -1.15 -14.34
N TYR A 17 5.39 -2.10 -15.22
CA TYR A 17 6.38 -2.94 -15.88
C TYR A 17 7.21 -2.17 -16.91
N ARG A 18 6.66 -1.13 -17.57
CA ARG A 18 7.46 -0.19 -18.38
C ARG A 18 8.47 0.58 -17.55
N LEU A 19 8.07 1.07 -16.37
CA LEU A 19 8.98 1.78 -15.48
C LEU A 19 10.11 0.86 -14.99
N LEU A 20 9.79 -0.37 -14.62
CA LEU A 20 10.78 -1.37 -14.21
C LEU A 20 11.72 -1.75 -15.37
N ALA A 21 11.18 -1.98 -16.58
CA ALA A 21 11.97 -2.31 -17.76
C ALA A 21 12.94 -1.18 -18.17
N ALA A 22 12.55 0.08 -17.94
CA ALA A 22 13.37 1.26 -18.23
C ALA A 22 14.39 1.57 -17.13
N ASP A 23 14.32 0.89 -15.98
CA ASP A 23 15.17 1.20 -14.83
C ASP A 23 16.55 0.56 -14.94
N LYS A 24 17.48 1.34 -15.49
CA LYS A 24 18.89 0.93 -15.62
C LYS A 24 19.64 0.92 -14.28
N GLN A 25 19.16 1.64 -13.27
CA GLN A 25 19.84 1.73 -11.98
C GLN A 25 19.64 0.45 -11.17
N ARG A 26 18.48 -0.19 -11.30
CA ARG A 26 18.07 -1.38 -10.56
C ARG A 26 18.03 -2.64 -11.43
N TYR A 27 18.68 -2.62 -12.60
CA TYR A 27 18.61 -3.71 -13.58
C TYR A 27 19.07 -5.05 -12.99
N ASP A 28 20.21 -5.06 -12.29
CA ASP A 28 20.78 -6.29 -11.73
C ASP A 28 19.85 -6.92 -10.68
N ASP A 29 19.27 -6.11 -9.78
CA ASP A 29 18.30 -6.58 -8.78
C ASP A 29 17.02 -7.12 -9.44
N ILE A 30 16.56 -6.48 -10.52
CA ILE A 30 15.39 -6.93 -11.31
C ILE A 30 15.70 -8.24 -12.03
N GLU A 31 16.87 -8.37 -12.63
CA GLU A 31 17.31 -9.57 -13.34
C GLU A 31 17.44 -10.77 -12.40
N GLU A 32 18.14 -10.59 -11.27
CA GLU A 32 18.25 -11.60 -10.23
C GLU A 32 16.87 -12.04 -9.79
N ARG A 33 16.00 -11.07 -9.45
CA ARG A 33 14.66 -11.36 -8.99
C ARG A 33 13.90 -12.17 -10.04
N LEU A 34 13.71 -11.66 -11.26
CA LEU A 34 12.96 -12.33 -12.32
C LEU A 34 13.48 -13.75 -12.64
N SER A 35 14.79 -13.97 -12.52
CA SER A 35 15.39 -15.28 -12.79
C SER A 35 14.91 -16.37 -11.83
N GLU A 36 14.51 -16.02 -10.59
CA GLU A 36 13.98 -16.96 -9.60
C GLU A 36 12.66 -17.61 -10.03
N ILE A 37 11.91 -16.97 -10.92
CA ILE A 37 10.67 -17.52 -11.52
C ILE A 37 10.83 -17.80 -13.02
N GLY A 38 12.07 -17.83 -13.52
CA GLY A 38 12.37 -18.25 -14.90
C GLY A 38 12.16 -17.18 -15.97
N TYR A 39 12.11 -15.89 -15.60
CA TYR A 39 11.99 -14.80 -16.56
C TYR A 39 13.30 -14.03 -16.73
N ALA A 40 13.47 -13.46 -17.93
CA ALA A 40 14.52 -12.50 -18.23
C ALA A 40 13.95 -11.06 -18.16
N PRO A 41 14.78 -10.02 -17.94
CA PRO A 41 14.31 -8.63 -17.88
C PRO A 41 13.46 -8.16 -19.07
N ALA A 42 13.72 -8.69 -20.27
CA ALA A 42 12.93 -8.40 -21.47
C ALA A 42 11.44 -8.79 -21.33
N TRP A 43 11.11 -9.73 -20.44
CA TRP A 43 9.72 -10.13 -20.15
C TRP A 43 8.88 -8.96 -19.63
N LEU A 44 9.47 -7.99 -18.90
CA LEU A 44 8.73 -6.85 -18.38
C LEU A 44 8.07 -6.03 -19.50
N SER A 45 8.78 -5.81 -20.62
CA SER A 45 8.21 -5.13 -21.78
C SER A 45 7.09 -5.95 -22.42
N THR A 46 7.30 -7.26 -22.61
CA THR A 46 6.27 -8.16 -23.16
C THR A 46 5.01 -8.19 -22.30
N ALA A 47 5.17 -8.26 -20.98
CA ALA A 47 4.06 -8.26 -20.04
C ALA A 47 3.34 -6.91 -20.06
N ALA A 48 4.08 -5.80 -20.10
CA ALA A 48 3.49 -4.46 -20.20
C ALA A 48 2.64 -4.29 -21.46
N ASP A 49 3.12 -4.77 -22.61
CA ASP A 49 2.38 -4.69 -23.88
C ASP A 49 1.09 -5.51 -23.82
N ALA A 50 1.11 -6.71 -23.23
CA ALA A 50 -0.10 -7.52 -23.06
C ALA A 50 -1.16 -6.85 -22.16
N TYR A 51 -0.75 -6.23 -21.06
CA TYR A 51 -1.67 -5.45 -20.22
C TYR A 51 -2.22 -4.22 -20.96
N ASP A 52 -1.41 -3.59 -21.81
CA ASP A 52 -1.82 -2.42 -22.57
C ASP A 52 -2.83 -2.75 -23.67
N GLU A 53 -2.61 -3.87 -24.37
CA GLU A 53 -3.57 -4.42 -25.33
C GLU A 53 -4.90 -4.75 -24.65
N TYR A 54 -4.83 -5.41 -23.48
CA TYR A 54 -6.03 -5.75 -22.72
C TYR A 54 -6.74 -4.49 -22.18
N TRP A 55 -6.01 -3.47 -21.73
CA TRP A 55 -6.56 -2.17 -21.36
C TRP A 55 -7.32 -1.52 -22.52
N ALA A 56 -6.70 -1.43 -23.70
CA ALA A 56 -7.31 -0.80 -24.88
C ALA A 56 -8.61 -1.51 -25.28
N MET A 57 -8.60 -2.85 -25.30
CA MET A 57 -9.78 -3.66 -25.60
C MET A 57 -10.90 -3.45 -24.56
N GLN A 58 -10.58 -3.47 -23.26
CA GLN A 58 -11.57 -3.27 -22.20
C GLN A 58 -12.15 -1.85 -22.24
N LEU A 59 -11.33 -0.85 -22.54
CA LEU A 59 -11.78 0.53 -22.65
C LEU A 59 -12.76 0.72 -23.82
N GLU A 60 -12.51 0.06 -24.95
CA GLU A 60 -13.43 0.04 -26.10
C GLU A 60 -14.78 -0.62 -25.77
N LEU A 61 -14.76 -1.72 -25.01
CA LEU A 61 -15.96 -2.47 -24.63
C LEU A 61 -16.79 -1.77 -23.54
N ALA A 62 -16.14 -1.23 -22.50
CA ALA A 62 -16.80 -0.71 -21.31
C ALA A 62 -17.31 0.72 -21.47
N GLY A 63 -16.68 1.52 -22.34
CA GLY A 63 -16.91 2.96 -22.42
C GLY A 63 -16.49 3.73 -21.16
N ALA A 64 -16.65 5.05 -21.16
CA ALA A 64 -16.14 5.91 -20.08
C ALA A 64 -16.76 5.64 -18.70
N GLU A 65 -18.04 5.24 -18.63
CA GLU A 65 -18.73 4.96 -17.36
C GLU A 65 -18.32 3.61 -16.73
N GLY A 66 -17.74 2.70 -17.52
CA GLY A 66 -17.34 1.37 -17.06
C GLY A 66 -15.93 1.29 -16.47
N VAL A 67 -15.14 2.36 -16.56
CA VAL A 67 -13.70 2.37 -16.22
C VAL A 67 -13.42 1.90 -14.80
N GLY A 68 -14.26 2.27 -13.83
CA GLY A 68 -14.10 1.85 -12.43
C GLY A 68 -14.18 0.33 -12.22
N ASN A 69 -14.70 -0.41 -13.20
CA ASN A 69 -14.82 -1.86 -13.19
C ASN A 69 -13.79 -2.57 -14.09
N ILE A 70 -12.91 -1.82 -14.77
CA ILE A 70 -11.85 -2.40 -15.58
C ILE A 70 -10.69 -2.79 -14.66
N SER A 71 -10.63 -4.07 -14.33
CA SER A 71 -9.55 -4.66 -13.54
C SER A 71 -9.17 -6.03 -14.06
N VAL A 72 -7.97 -6.47 -13.74
CA VAL A 72 -7.62 -7.89 -13.93
C VAL A 72 -8.34 -8.75 -12.89
N GLY A 73 -8.72 -9.96 -13.29
CA GLY A 73 -9.65 -10.80 -12.52
C GLY A 73 -9.04 -11.38 -11.24
N SER A 74 -7.77 -11.77 -11.29
CA SER A 74 -7.13 -12.47 -10.17
C SER A 74 -6.12 -11.63 -9.39
N ALA A 75 -6.02 -11.89 -8.09
CA ALA A 75 -5.11 -11.20 -7.17
C ALA A 75 -3.63 -11.50 -7.46
N GLU A 76 -3.37 -12.59 -8.17
CA GLU A 76 -2.05 -13.09 -8.55
C GLU A 76 -1.30 -12.10 -9.47
N HIS A 77 -2.00 -11.25 -10.23
CA HIS A 77 -1.38 -10.14 -10.97
C HIS A 77 -0.72 -9.14 -10.02
N ALA A 78 -1.45 -8.73 -8.97
CA ALA A 78 -0.95 -7.83 -7.93
C ALA A 78 0.18 -8.49 -7.12
N LEU A 79 0.05 -9.79 -6.83
CA LEU A 79 1.08 -10.59 -6.16
C LEU A 79 2.37 -10.66 -6.98
N LEU A 80 2.30 -10.94 -8.29
CA LEU A 80 3.46 -11.00 -9.17
C LEU A 80 4.16 -9.64 -9.23
N ALA A 81 3.42 -8.55 -9.43
CA ALA A 81 3.96 -7.20 -9.41
C ALA A 81 4.66 -6.88 -8.07
N THR A 82 4.05 -7.26 -6.95
CA THR A 82 4.61 -7.07 -5.61
C THR A 82 5.86 -7.91 -5.38
N TRP A 83 5.88 -9.14 -5.89
CA TRP A 83 7.02 -10.02 -5.78
C TRP A 83 8.23 -9.47 -6.56
N VAL A 84 8.02 -8.88 -7.74
CA VAL A 84 9.09 -8.18 -8.49
C VAL A 84 9.59 -6.97 -7.70
N LEU A 85 8.66 -6.14 -7.20
CA LEU A 85 9.00 -4.96 -6.39
C LEU A 85 9.76 -5.34 -5.11
N ALA A 86 9.40 -6.43 -4.45
CA ALA A 86 10.07 -6.89 -3.23
C ALA A 86 11.55 -7.20 -3.46
N GLY A 87 11.95 -7.62 -4.68
CA GLY A 87 13.35 -7.79 -5.06
C GLY A 87 14.17 -6.49 -4.92
N LEU A 88 13.51 -5.33 -5.04
CA LEU A 88 14.14 -4.01 -4.96
C LEU A 88 14.26 -3.49 -3.52
N ARG A 89 13.84 -4.24 -2.51
CA ARG A 89 13.69 -3.71 -1.15
C ARG A 89 14.96 -3.17 -0.52
N ASN A 90 16.12 -3.65 -0.98
CA ASN A 90 17.42 -3.22 -0.48
C ASN A 90 18.02 -2.04 -1.29
N THR A 91 17.28 -1.50 -2.26
CA THR A 91 17.75 -0.43 -3.16
C THR A 91 17.44 0.98 -2.66
N GLY A 92 16.80 1.11 -1.49
CA GLY A 92 16.47 2.39 -0.85
C GLY A 92 14.97 2.66 -0.82
N ASP A 93 14.59 3.93 -1.00
CA ASP A 93 13.20 4.36 -0.93
C ASP A 93 12.42 4.19 -2.24
N ASP A 94 11.13 3.86 -2.11
CA ASP A 94 10.25 3.57 -3.24
C ASP A 94 9.48 4.80 -3.77
N ASN A 95 9.65 5.98 -3.16
CA ASN A 95 8.81 7.15 -3.45
C ASN A 95 8.95 7.63 -4.90
N THR A 96 10.15 7.56 -5.46
CA THR A 96 10.40 8.00 -6.84
C THR A 96 9.64 7.11 -7.84
N LEU A 97 9.70 5.79 -7.66
CA LEU A 97 8.97 4.83 -8.51
C LEU A 97 7.45 4.96 -8.30
N SER A 98 7.01 5.03 -7.04
CA SER A 98 5.60 5.21 -6.65
C SER A 98 4.99 6.47 -7.29
N SER A 99 5.71 7.60 -7.21
CA SER A 99 5.27 8.88 -7.78
C SER A 99 5.25 8.84 -9.32
N ALA A 100 6.25 8.22 -9.95
CA ALA A 100 6.31 8.06 -11.40
C ALA A 100 5.14 7.20 -11.92
N LEU A 101 4.86 6.07 -11.24
CA LEU A 101 3.73 5.19 -11.56
C LEU A 101 2.40 5.96 -11.50
N ARG A 102 2.14 6.65 -10.39
CA ARG A 102 0.92 7.46 -10.22
C ARG A 102 0.78 8.54 -11.28
N ALA A 103 1.87 9.26 -11.57
CA ALA A 103 1.86 10.31 -12.58
C ALA A 103 1.61 9.76 -14.00
N ASN A 104 2.19 8.61 -14.35
CA ASN A 104 1.99 7.96 -15.64
C ASN A 104 0.55 7.46 -15.79
N VAL A 105 0.03 6.73 -14.80
CA VAL A 105 -1.35 6.21 -14.81
C VAL A 105 -2.34 7.36 -14.88
N HIS A 106 -2.18 8.40 -14.06
CA HIS A 106 -3.05 9.57 -14.10
C HIS A 106 -3.02 10.26 -15.47
N ARG A 107 -1.83 10.46 -16.05
CA ARG A 107 -1.68 11.10 -17.36
C ARG A 107 -2.40 10.30 -18.45
N ARG A 108 -2.20 8.99 -18.47
CA ARG A 108 -2.82 8.10 -19.47
C ARG A 108 -4.33 7.99 -19.28
N ALA A 109 -4.79 7.84 -18.05
CA ALA A 109 -6.22 7.80 -17.74
C ALA A 109 -6.93 9.07 -18.22
N VAL A 110 -6.38 10.26 -17.92
CA VAL A 110 -6.96 11.54 -18.36
C VAL A 110 -6.92 11.70 -19.88
N SER A 111 -5.89 11.18 -20.57
CA SER A 111 -5.81 11.28 -22.04
C SER A 111 -6.69 10.28 -22.78
N GLU A 112 -6.91 9.10 -22.22
CA GLU A 112 -7.57 7.98 -22.91
C GLU A 112 -9.04 7.84 -22.56
N ILE A 113 -9.48 8.40 -21.42
CA ILE A 113 -10.87 8.30 -20.96
C ILE A 113 -11.54 9.69 -21.06
N PRO A 114 -12.43 9.90 -22.04
CA PRO A 114 -13.23 11.11 -22.12
C PRO A 114 -14.07 11.31 -20.84
N ASP A 115 -14.17 12.56 -20.37
CA ASP A 115 -14.99 12.95 -19.23
C ASP A 115 -14.68 12.23 -17.90
N LEU A 116 -13.45 11.72 -17.75
CA LEU A 116 -12.99 11.06 -16.52
C LEU A 116 -13.18 11.99 -15.31
N ARG A 117 -13.99 11.54 -14.35
CA ARG A 117 -14.26 12.27 -13.12
C ARG A 117 -13.10 12.10 -12.14
N MET A 118 -12.80 13.19 -11.43
CA MET A 118 -11.89 13.17 -10.29
C MET A 118 -12.67 13.06 -8.97
N PRO A 119 -12.13 12.40 -7.94
CA PRO A 119 -10.86 11.66 -7.94
C PRO A 119 -10.90 10.39 -8.82
N LEU A 120 -9.73 9.88 -9.24
CA LEU A 120 -9.63 8.64 -10.00
C LEU A 120 -10.24 7.46 -9.21
N PRO A 121 -10.89 6.50 -9.89
CA PRO A 121 -11.35 5.29 -9.23
C PRO A 121 -10.17 4.49 -8.67
N SER A 122 -10.39 3.72 -7.60
CA SER A 122 -9.34 2.97 -6.89
C SER A 122 -8.52 2.05 -7.79
N VAL A 123 -9.14 1.43 -8.80
CA VAL A 123 -8.48 0.58 -9.81
C VAL A 123 -7.42 1.32 -10.64
N LEU A 124 -7.46 2.66 -10.67
CA LEU A 124 -6.51 3.56 -11.34
C LEU A 124 -5.64 4.36 -10.36
N ASN A 125 -5.69 4.05 -9.06
CA ASN A 125 -4.98 4.81 -8.03
C ASN A 125 -3.98 3.92 -7.29
N PRO A 126 -2.88 3.50 -7.97
CA PRO A 126 -1.87 2.66 -7.36
C PRO A 126 -1.00 3.45 -6.37
N VAL A 127 -0.42 2.73 -5.43
CA VAL A 127 0.66 3.25 -4.58
C VAL A 127 1.64 2.13 -4.30
N ILE A 128 2.92 2.48 -4.17
CA ILE A 128 3.94 1.61 -3.63
C ILE A 128 4.30 2.17 -2.25
N TYR A 129 4.34 1.29 -1.25
CA TYR A 129 4.87 1.55 0.08
C TYR A 129 5.81 0.42 0.46
N GLY A 130 7.04 0.73 0.90
CA GLY A 130 7.97 -0.29 1.38
C GLY A 130 8.15 -1.44 0.38
N TRP A 131 8.14 -1.13 -0.92
CA TRP A 131 8.23 -2.08 -2.03
C TRP A 131 7.09 -3.09 -2.16
N THR A 132 5.93 -2.75 -1.60
CA THR A 132 4.68 -3.48 -1.82
C THR A 132 3.70 -2.63 -2.62
N LEU A 133 3.14 -3.19 -3.69
CA LEU A 133 2.08 -2.55 -4.46
C LEU A 133 0.78 -2.52 -3.66
N GLY A 134 -0.01 -1.47 -3.79
CA GLY A 134 -1.33 -1.34 -3.19
C GLY A 134 -2.25 -0.45 -4.02
N ALA A 135 -3.53 -0.50 -3.69
CA ALA A 135 -4.56 0.37 -4.24
C ALA A 135 -5.02 1.36 -3.16
N VAL A 136 -5.12 2.64 -3.49
CA VAL A 136 -5.75 3.62 -2.60
C VAL A 136 -7.26 3.44 -2.68
N VAL A 137 -7.90 3.14 -1.56
CA VAL A 137 -9.33 2.76 -1.49
C VAL A 137 -10.26 3.89 -1.02
N SER A 138 -9.75 5.13 -0.92
CA SER A 138 -10.55 6.29 -0.51
C SER A 138 -11.63 6.61 -1.55
N LEU A 139 -12.82 6.98 -1.06
CA LEU A 139 -14.00 7.27 -1.87
C LEU A 139 -14.25 8.78 -2.06
N SER A 140 -13.49 9.64 -1.37
CA SER A 140 -13.79 11.07 -1.27
C SER A 140 -12.70 11.97 -1.89
N SER A 141 -13.11 13.20 -2.20
CA SER A 141 -12.36 14.26 -2.91
C SER A 141 -10.89 14.42 -2.53
N THR A 142 -10.13 15.09 -3.40
CA THR A 142 -8.75 15.59 -3.22
C THR A 142 -8.45 16.35 -1.91
N ASP A 143 -9.47 16.59 -1.09
CA ASP A 143 -9.42 17.32 0.17
C ASP A 143 -9.17 16.41 1.39
N VAL A 144 -9.35 15.08 1.28
CA VAL A 144 -8.96 14.15 2.36
C VAL A 144 -7.48 13.85 2.22
N PRO A 145 -6.66 14.22 3.20
CA PRO A 145 -5.21 14.19 3.02
C PRO A 145 -4.61 12.85 3.48
N VAL A 146 -5.42 11.77 3.51
CA VAL A 146 -5.06 10.45 4.01
C VAL A 146 -5.36 9.42 2.94
N GLU A 147 -4.43 8.51 2.70
CA GLU A 147 -4.55 7.48 1.66
C GLU A 147 -4.71 6.10 2.34
N PRO A 148 -5.94 5.64 2.62
CA PRO A 148 -6.18 4.26 3.01
C PRO A 148 -5.76 3.34 1.85
N VAL A 149 -4.92 2.35 2.16
CA VAL A 149 -4.33 1.44 1.17
C VAL A 149 -4.77 0.01 1.42
N ALA A 150 -5.18 -0.67 0.35
CA ALA A 150 -5.27 -2.11 0.26
C ALA A 150 -3.99 -2.68 -0.37
N PRO A 151 -3.10 -3.33 0.39
CA PRO A 151 -1.91 -3.99 -0.17
C PRO A 151 -2.26 -5.13 -1.12
N ALA A 152 -1.42 -5.35 -2.12
CA ALA A 152 -1.52 -6.44 -3.10
C ALA A 152 -1.41 -7.83 -2.50
N SER A 153 -0.62 -7.94 -1.44
CA SER A 153 -0.56 -9.13 -0.59
C SER A 153 -0.61 -8.68 0.87
N MET A 154 -1.16 -9.53 1.72
CA MET A 154 -1.21 -9.32 3.16
C MET A 154 -0.33 -10.38 3.84
N PRO A 155 0.24 -10.10 5.02
CA PRO A 155 0.93 -11.13 5.80
C PRO A 155 -0.01 -12.28 6.18
N ASP A 156 0.56 -13.46 6.44
CA ASP A 156 -0.22 -14.68 6.75
C ASP A 156 -0.91 -14.67 8.13
N ASP A 157 -0.66 -13.67 8.97
CA ASP A 157 -1.30 -13.54 10.29
C ASP A 157 -2.72 -12.94 10.17
N ASP A 158 -3.73 -13.80 10.27
CA ASP A 158 -5.16 -13.43 10.23
C ASP A 158 -5.53 -12.31 11.22
N ASN A 159 -4.92 -12.24 12.41
CA ASN A 159 -5.21 -11.20 13.39
C ASN A 159 -4.64 -9.86 12.95
N LEU A 160 -3.42 -9.85 12.40
CA LEU A 160 -2.81 -8.67 11.82
C LEU A 160 -3.64 -8.16 10.63
N VAL A 161 -4.05 -9.06 9.73
CA VAL A 161 -4.90 -8.72 8.57
C VAL A 161 -6.21 -8.11 9.03
N ALA A 162 -6.93 -8.76 9.97
CA ALA A 162 -8.19 -8.23 10.49
C ALA A 162 -8.00 -6.87 11.19
N ALA A 163 -6.90 -6.68 11.92
CA ALA A 163 -6.59 -5.43 12.59
C ALA A 163 -6.31 -4.29 11.58
N TYR A 164 -5.47 -4.54 10.58
CA TYR A 164 -5.16 -3.55 9.55
C TYR A 164 -6.38 -3.18 8.72
N LEU A 165 -7.15 -4.17 8.23
CA LEU A 165 -8.38 -3.90 7.49
C LEU A 165 -9.42 -3.17 8.35
N GLY A 166 -9.50 -3.47 9.64
CA GLY A 166 -10.31 -2.72 10.59
C GLY A 166 -9.89 -1.26 10.74
N LEU A 167 -8.57 -0.97 10.73
CA LEU A 167 -8.05 0.40 10.72
C LEU A 167 -8.43 1.12 9.42
N VAL A 168 -8.27 0.47 8.28
CA VAL A 168 -8.61 1.09 6.99
C VAL A 168 -10.11 1.40 6.92
N ASN A 169 -10.96 0.45 7.29
CA ASN A 169 -12.41 0.67 7.37
C ASN A 169 -12.79 1.76 8.37
N HIS A 170 -12.08 1.87 9.48
CA HIS A 170 -12.26 2.97 10.44
C HIS A 170 -11.98 4.33 9.79
N VAL A 171 -10.86 4.47 9.06
CA VAL A 171 -10.53 5.71 8.33
C VAL A 171 -11.60 6.03 7.28
N LEU A 172 -12.02 5.05 6.49
CA LEU A 172 -13.08 5.23 5.50
C LEU A 172 -14.42 5.65 6.13
N ALA A 173 -14.74 5.16 7.32
CA ALA A 173 -15.93 5.60 8.06
C ALA A 173 -15.80 7.07 8.51
N LEU A 174 -14.61 7.51 8.92
CA LEU A 174 -14.34 8.90 9.29
C LEU A 174 -14.44 9.87 8.11
N GLU A 175 -14.10 9.43 6.89
CA GLU A 175 -14.30 10.25 5.67
C GLU A 175 -15.76 10.67 5.49
N GLY A 176 -16.71 9.81 5.89
CA GLY A 176 -18.14 10.09 5.82
C GLY A 176 -18.68 10.94 6.98
N MET A 177 -17.83 11.38 7.91
CA MET A 177 -18.24 12.08 9.13
C MET A 177 -17.70 13.52 9.18
N ALA A 178 -18.56 14.47 9.54
CA ALA A 178 -18.15 15.86 9.78
C ALA A 178 -17.23 15.96 11.02
N GLU A 179 -16.17 16.76 10.92
CA GLU A 179 -15.32 17.12 12.05
C GLU A 179 -16.00 18.16 12.99
N PRO A 180 -15.68 18.18 14.29
CA PRO A 180 -14.77 17.27 14.99
C PRO A 180 -15.43 15.91 15.28
N TRP A 181 -14.68 14.82 15.10
CA TRP A 181 -15.17 13.49 15.47
C TRP A 181 -15.24 13.32 17.00
N PRO A 182 -16.03 12.37 17.51
CA PRO A 182 -15.94 11.97 18.92
C PRO A 182 -14.52 11.53 19.30
N GLU A 183 -14.06 11.84 20.52
CA GLU A 183 -12.71 11.52 20.99
C GLU A 183 -12.32 10.06 20.74
N MET A 184 -13.18 9.11 21.14
CA MET A 184 -12.96 7.67 20.93
C MET A 184 -12.71 7.29 19.46
N MET A 185 -13.32 8.01 18.51
CA MET A 185 -13.11 7.76 17.09
C MET A 185 -11.76 8.28 16.61
N GLN A 186 -11.24 9.33 17.23
CA GLN A 186 -9.92 9.86 16.93
C GLN A 186 -8.81 8.99 17.54
N THR A 187 -8.98 8.64 18.82
CA THR A 187 -7.94 8.03 19.65
C THR A 187 -7.88 6.51 19.55
N SER A 188 -8.91 5.85 18.99
CA SER A 188 -8.91 4.40 18.72
C SER A 188 -7.72 3.95 17.86
N THR A 189 -7.17 4.83 17.03
CA THR A 189 -6.01 4.58 16.17
C THR A 189 -4.75 4.29 16.97
N TYR A 190 -4.61 4.84 18.19
CA TYR A 190 -3.52 4.48 19.12
C TYR A 190 -3.61 3.03 19.55
N TRP A 191 -4.80 2.59 19.94
CA TRP A 191 -5.03 1.21 20.37
C TRP A 191 -4.79 0.23 19.24
N ARG A 192 -5.35 0.53 18.06
CA ARG A 192 -5.20 -0.31 16.89
C ARG A 192 -3.76 -0.34 16.40
N GLY A 193 -3.08 0.81 16.36
CA GLY A 193 -1.68 0.91 15.95
C GLY A 193 -0.73 0.14 16.87
N TYR A 194 -0.96 0.19 18.19
CA TYR A 194 -0.20 -0.63 19.14
C TYR A 194 -0.35 -2.13 18.86
N GLY A 195 -1.59 -2.60 18.68
CA GLY A 195 -1.86 -4.01 18.41
C GLY A 195 -1.30 -4.49 17.07
N ILE A 196 -1.37 -3.65 16.02
CA ILE A 196 -0.74 -3.95 14.72
C ILE A 196 0.78 -4.09 14.88
N ALA A 197 1.42 -3.19 15.63
CA ALA A 197 2.86 -3.27 15.88
C ALA A 197 3.23 -4.55 16.65
N GLU A 198 2.48 -4.92 17.68
CA GLU A 198 2.70 -6.16 18.44
C GLU A 198 2.56 -7.41 17.57
N ALA A 199 1.58 -7.43 16.66
CA ALA A 199 1.41 -8.55 15.73
C ALA A 199 2.54 -8.63 14.70
N LEU A 200 3.07 -7.49 14.24
CA LEU A 200 4.22 -7.44 13.34
C LEU A 200 5.55 -7.81 14.03
N LYS A 201 5.69 -7.54 15.34
CA LYS A 201 6.89 -7.86 16.13
C LYS A 201 6.54 -8.57 17.44
N PRO A 202 6.06 -9.82 17.39
CA PRO A 202 5.64 -10.56 18.58
C PRO A 202 6.79 -10.78 19.57
N GLY A 203 8.03 -10.84 19.08
CA GLY A 203 9.24 -10.98 19.91
C GLY A 203 9.63 -9.74 20.71
N ALA A 204 9.10 -8.55 20.37
CA ALA A 204 9.45 -7.30 21.05
C ALA A 204 8.86 -7.20 22.47
N GLY A 205 7.80 -7.97 22.76
CA GLY A 205 7.18 -8.09 24.09
C GLY A 205 6.24 -6.96 24.52
N ASP A 206 6.34 -5.76 23.93
CA ASP A 206 5.30 -4.72 24.00
C ASP A 206 5.29 -3.86 22.73
N GLY A 207 4.14 -3.26 22.43
CA GLY A 207 3.96 -2.47 21.21
C GLY A 207 4.85 -1.22 21.09
N GLY A 208 5.38 -0.70 22.19
CA GLY A 208 6.26 0.48 22.16
C GLY A 208 7.63 0.10 21.61
N ARG A 209 8.19 -1.00 22.10
CA ARG A 209 9.41 -1.61 21.54
C ARG A 209 9.18 -2.06 20.09
N ALA A 210 8.05 -2.71 19.81
CA ALA A 210 7.69 -3.12 18.45
C ALA A 210 7.70 -1.95 17.45
N LEU A 211 7.10 -0.81 17.82
CA LEU A 211 7.08 0.40 16.98
C LEU A 211 8.48 0.96 16.72
N LEU A 212 9.37 0.94 17.71
CA LEU A 212 10.75 1.41 17.54
C LEU A 212 11.56 0.48 16.63
N GLU A 213 11.37 -0.84 16.75
CA GLU A 213 11.98 -1.82 15.85
C GLU A 213 11.48 -1.64 14.41
N LEU A 214 10.17 -1.53 14.21
CA LEU A 214 9.56 -1.27 12.90
C LEU A 214 10.06 0.02 12.27
N LEU A 215 10.17 1.11 13.05
CA LEU A 215 10.76 2.37 12.60
C LEU A 215 12.22 2.18 12.14
N ALA A 216 13.02 1.46 12.92
CA ALA A 216 14.42 1.20 12.58
C ALA A 216 14.53 0.42 11.26
N GLU A 217 13.65 -0.55 11.04
CA GLU A 217 13.56 -1.31 9.78
C GLU A 217 13.07 -0.46 8.59
N SER A 218 12.20 0.52 8.82
CA SER A 218 11.74 1.43 7.77
C SER A 218 12.81 2.43 7.32
N ARG A 219 13.84 2.68 8.15
CA ARG A 219 14.85 3.71 7.90
C ARG A 219 15.50 3.64 6.50
N PRO A 220 16.00 2.49 6.02
CA PRO A 220 16.57 2.39 4.66
C PRO A 220 15.53 2.54 3.55
N LEU A 221 14.24 2.36 3.85
CA LEU A 221 13.14 2.39 2.87
C LEU A 221 12.52 3.78 2.71
N LEU A 222 12.96 4.78 3.49
CA LEU A 222 12.32 6.07 3.58
C LEU A 222 13.30 7.21 3.35
N SER A 223 12.83 8.24 2.64
CA SER A 223 13.55 9.51 2.59
C SER A 223 13.65 10.15 3.98
N GLN A 224 14.70 10.95 4.19
CA GLN A 224 14.94 11.62 5.47
C GLN A 224 13.73 12.38 6.02
N PRO A 225 13.01 13.21 5.23
CA PRO A 225 11.88 13.99 5.75
C PRO A 225 10.73 13.10 6.24
N VAL A 226 10.43 12.03 5.50
CA VAL A 226 9.36 11.09 5.83
C VAL A 226 9.73 10.31 7.11
N PHE A 227 10.95 9.78 7.17
CA PHE A 227 11.43 9.10 8.37
C PHE A 227 11.39 10.00 9.60
N SER A 228 11.83 11.25 9.49
CA SER A 228 11.77 12.21 10.61
C SER A 228 10.35 12.47 11.09
N GLN A 229 9.38 12.57 10.17
CA GLN A 229 7.96 12.73 10.53
C GLN A 229 7.44 11.50 11.29
N LEU A 230 7.69 10.29 10.77
CA LEU A 230 7.26 9.05 11.42
C LEU A 230 7.94 8.86 12.77
N ASN A 231 9.24 9.09 12.87
CA ASN A 231 10.00 8.95 14.11
C ASN A 231 9.47 9.90 15.20
N ASN A 232 9.20 11.17 14.86
CA ASN A 232 8.63 12.13 15.80
C ASN A 232 7.24 11.71 16.30
N HIS A 233 6.45 11.08 15.44
CA HIS A 233 5.12 10.59 15.78
C HIS A 233 5.17 9.32 16.65
N PHE A 234 5.90 8.30 16.20
CA PHE A 234 5.88 6.97 16.80
C PHE A 234 6.73 6.86 18.06
N SER A 235 7.76 7.69 18.25
CA SER A 235 8.56 7.73 19.48
C SER A 235 7.75 8.10 20.74
N ARG A 236 6.66 8.87 20.59
CA ARG A 236 5.76 9.26 21.69
C ARG A 236 4.50 8.40 21.78
N PHE A 237 4.34 7.44 20.87
CA PHE A 237 3.07 6.76 20.64
C PHE A 237 2.60 5.95 21.85
N GLY A 238 3.51 5.20 22.49
CA GLY A 238 3.19 4.44 23.70
C GLY A 238 2.84 5.30 24.90
N ALA A 239 3.54 6.42 25.09
CA ALA A 239 3.21 7.38 26.16
C ALA A 239 1.82 7.98 25.97
N ARG A 240 1.48 8.36 24.72
CA ARG A 240 0.15 8.89 24.37
C ARG A 240 -0.95 7.86 24.52
N ARG A 241 -0.76 6.64 24.01
CA ARG A 241 -1.67 5.51 24.22
C ARG A 241 -1.93 5.28 25.72
N ASN A 242 -0.88 5.26 26.53
CA ASN A 242 -1.02 5.02 27.97
C ASN A 242 -1.72 6.18 28.70
N ALA A 243 -1.61 7.43 28.22
CA ALA A 243 -2.37 8.55 28.77
C ALA A 243 -3.88 8.42 28.47
N LEU A 244 -4.24 7.80 27.34
CA LEU A 244 -5.64 7.52 26.97
C LEU A 244 -6.26 6.39 27.80
N SER A 245 -5.45 5.46 28.31
CA SER A 245 -5.91 4.32 29.10
C SER A 245 -5.80 4.49 30.62
N HIS A 246 -4.87 5.32 31.08
CA HIS A 246 -4.54 5.51 32.48
C HIS A 246 -4.62 6.99 32.85
N VAL A 247 -5.85 7.52 32.87
CA VAL A 247 -6.14 8.93 33.17
C VAL A 247 -5.63 9.28 34.57
N THR A 248 -4.76 10.29 34.64
CA THR A 248 -4.14 10.75 35.89
C THR A 248 -3.67 12.21 35.75
N ASP A 249 -3.58 12.90 36.88
CA ASP A 249 -2.98 14.24 37.00
C ASP A 249 -1.54 14.20 37.55
N ASP A 250 -0.88 13.03 37.56
CA ASP A 250 0.52 12.92 37.98
C ASP A 250 1.45 13.68 37.01
N ALA A 251 1.98 14.81 37.48
CA ALA A 251 2.89 15.67 36.74
C ALA A 251 4.22 15.00 36.34
N ARG A 252 4.54 13.83 36.89
CA ARG A 252 5.73 13.05 36.51
C ARG A 252 5.54 12.25 35.21
N ARG A 253 4.30 12.12 34.72
CA ARG A 253 4.04 11.46 33.44
C ARG A 253 4.37 12.37 32.27
N PRO A 254 4.94 11.83 31.17
CA PRO A 254 5.32 12.63 30.01
C PRO A 254 4.12 13.20 29.24
N GLU A 255 2.96 12.55 29.34
CA GLU A 255 1.74 12.91 28.59
C GLU A 255 0.53 12.94 29.55
N ARG A 256 -0.38 13.90 29.32
CA ARG A 256 -1.65 14.05 30.06
C ARG A 256 -2.82 13.75 29.12
N PHE A 257 -3.87 13.11 29.63
CA PHE A 257 -5.06 12.74 28.85
C PHE A 257 -5.62 13.91 28.02
N VAL A 258 -5.93 15.03 28.67
CA VAL A 258 -6.52 16.21 28.01
C VAL A 258 -5.64 16.75 26.88
N LYS A 259 -4.33 16.76 27.07
CA LYS A 259 -3.37 17.22 26.06
C LYS A 259 -3.27 16.24 24.90
N VAL A 260 -3.34 14.93 25.15
CA VAL A 260 -3.34 13.94 24.07
C VAL A 260 -4.59 14.09 23.22
N VAL A 261 -5.78 14.21 23.83
CA VAL A 261 -7.03 14.44 23.09
C VAL A 261 -6.95 15.74 22.26
N GLU A 262 -6.42 16.82 22.83
CA GLU A 262 -6.19 18.08 22.12
C GLU A 262 -5.17 17.95 20.99
N ASP A 263 -4.08 17.19 21.17
CA ASP A 263 -3.03 17.00 20.16
C ASP A 263 -3.47 16.04 19.03
N THR A 264 -4.45 15.17 19.27
CA THR A 264 -4.81 14.06 18.36
C THR A 264 -6.10 14.34 17.60
N HIS A 265 -6.36 15.61 17.30
CA HIS A 265 -7.53 16.02 16.55
C HIS A 265 -7.32 16.04 15.04
N GLY A 266 -8.35 15.56 14.35
CA GLY A 266 -8.52 15.68 12.91
C GLY A 266 -7.54 14.90 12.03
N TRP A 267 -7.58 15.23 10.74
CA TRP A 267 -6.90 14.48 9.69
C TRP A 267 -5.37 14.48 9.79
N GLU A 268 -4.74 15.53 10.30
CA GLU A 268 -3.28 15.62 10.34
C GLU A 268 -2.67 14.51 11.19
N HIS A 269 -3.24 14.26 12.36
CA HIS A 269 -2.79 13.21 13.25
C HIS A 269 -2.99 11.82 12.62
N LEU A 270 -4.21 11.58 12.14
CA LEU A 270 -4.62 10.30 11.53
C LEU A 270 -3.77 9.95 10.31
N ARG A 271 -3.42 10.95 9.49
CA ARG A 271 -2.56 10.80 8.32
C ARG A 271 -1.23 10.14 8.65
N VAL A 272 -0.54 10.66 9.67
CA VAL A 272 0.79 10.18 10.03
C VAL A 272 0.71 8.79 10.64
N THR A 273 -0.31 8.52 11.45
CA THR A 273 -0.56 7.18 12.02
C THR A 273 -0.83 6.16 10.92
N LEU A 274 -1.78 6.44 10.02
CA LEU A 274 -2.12 5.51 8.95
C LEU A 274 -0.92 5.28 8.03
N ARG A 275 -0.24 6.34 7.59
CA ARG A 275 0.93 6.23 6.73
C ARG A 275 2.01 5.34 7.34
N GLY A 276 2.32 5.51 8.62
CA GLY A 276 3.32 4.68 9.28
C GLY A 276 2.89 3.23 9.44
N LEU A 277 1.64 2.98 9.82
CA LEU A 277 1.13 1.61 9.97
C LEU A 277 1.03 0.89 8.62
N THR A 278 0.59 1.57 7.56
CA THR A 278 0.63 1.06 6.18
C THR A 278 2.07 0.76 5.76
N GLN A 279 3.03 1.67 6.01
CA GLN A 279 4.44 1.41 5.74
C GLN A 279 4.94 0.15 6.44
N PHE A 280 4.61 -0.03 7.73
CA PHE A 280 5.05 -1.20 8.50
C PHE A 280 4.44 -2.51 8.02
N VAL A 281 3.16 -2.51 7.64
CA VAL A 281 2.51 -3.70 7.05
C VAL A 281 3.12 -4.01 5.68
N CYS A 282 3.23 -3.00 4.81
CA CYS A 282 3.74 -3.17 3.46
C CYS A 282 5.22 -3.59 3.43
N GLN A 283 6.08 -3.05 4.31
CA GLN A 283 7.48 -3.49 4.38
C GLN A 283 7.60 -4.93 4.88
N GLU A 284 6.70 -5.38 5.76
CA GLU A 284 6.68 -6.76 6.24
C GLU A 284 6.26 -7.72 5.13
N VAL A 285 5.24 -7.35 4.33
CA VAL A 285 4.87 -8.09 3.11
C VAL A 285 6.06 -8.22 2.16
N SER A 286 6.75 -7.11 1.89
CA SER A 286 7.94 -7.11 1.02
C SER A 286 9.06 -7.98 1.60
N ARG A 287 9.30 -7.91 2.92
CA ARG A 287 10.29 -8.75 3.60
C ARG A 287 9.97 -10.24 3.44
N LEU A 288 8.74 -10.66 3.72
CA LEU A 288 8.30 -12.05 3.58
C LEU A 288 8.50 -12.54 2.13
N LEU A 289 8.06 -11.75 1.15
CA LEU A 289 8.21 -12.12 -0.27
C LEU A 289 9.68 -12.17 -0.72
N TYR A 290 10.55 -11.36 -0.13
CA TYR A 290 11.97 -11.33 -0.46
C TYR A 290 12.75 -12.48 0.19
N GLU A 291 12.47 -12.80 1.45
CA GLU A 291 13.24 -13.79 2.23
C GLU A 291 12.74 -15.23 2.04
N GLU A 292 11.49 -15.42 1.65
CA GLU A 292 10.88 -16.73 1.46
C GLU A 292 10.88 -17.19 0.00
N ASN A 293 10.64 -18.49 -0.20
CA ASN A 293 10.47 -19.04 -1.54
C ASN A 293 9.31 -18.37 -2.27
N PRO A 294 9.34 -18.29 -3.62
CA PRO A 294 8.22 -17.79 -4.39
C PRO A 294 6.90 -18.45 -3.95
N PRO A 295 5.85 -17.64 -3.68
CA PRO A 295 4.52 -18.15 -3.35
C PRO A 295 4.07 -19.21 -4.36
N PRO A 296 3.28 -20.22 -3.96
CA PRO A 296 2.88 -21.30 -4.87
C PRO A 296 2.31 -20.82 -6.21
N ALA A 297 1.54 -19.74 -6.21
CA ALA A 297 0.99 -19.10 -7.41
C ALA A 297 2.05 -18.56 -8.38
N LEU A 298 3.25 -18.25 -7.91
CA LEU A 298 4.36 -17.72 -8.71
C LEU A 298 5.39 -18.76 -9.13
N ARG A 299 5.20 -20.04 -8.78
CA ARG A 299 6.14 -21.11 -9.14
C ARG A 299 5.97 -21.54 -10.59
N ASN A 300 7.08 -21.90 -11.24
CA ASN A 300 7.19 -22.35 -12.63
C ASN A 300 7.06 -21.23 -13.67
N ASP A 301 5.84 -20.82 -14.01
CA ASP A 301 5.56 -19.82 -15.06
C ASP A 301 4.21 -19.14 -14.77
N PRO A 302 4.16 -18.18 -13.83
CA PRO A 302 2.91 -17.52 -13.48
C PRO A 302 2.24 -16.80 -14.66
N TRP A 303 3.03 -16.22 -15.54
CA TRP A 303 2.55 -15.49 -16.69
C TRP A 303 1.71 -16.33 -17.64
N SER A 304 2.06 -17.61 -17.84
CA SER A 304 1.34 -18.50 -18.76
C SER A 304 -0.15 -18.67 -18.46
N TYR A 305 -0.56 -18.57 -17.18
CA TYR A 305 -1.97 -18.61 -16.79
C TYR A 305 -2.55 -17.21 -16.65
N LEU A 306 -1.80 -16.25 -16.11
CA LEU A 306 -2.26 -14.86 -15.94
C LEU A 306 -2.61 -14.21 -17.27
N VAL A 307 -1.83 -14.46 -18.33
CA VAL A 307 -2.12 -13.93 -19.67
C VAL A 307 -3.43 -14.50 -20.24
N ARG A 308 -3.84 -15.71 -19.85
CA ARG A 308 -5.10 -16.32 -20.31
C ARG A 308 -6.34 -15.65 -19.69
N GLU A 309 -6.17 -14.97 -18.56
CA GLU A 309 -7.22 -14.14 -17.94
C GLU A 309 -7.39 -12.80 -18.64
N MET A 310 -6.46 -12.45 -19.53
CA MET A 310 -6.49 -11.25 -20.37
C MET A 310 -6.68 -11.63 -21.85
N PRO A 311 -7.78 -12.32 -22.22
CA PRO A 311 -7.97 -12.74 -23.59
C PRO A 311 -8.12 -11.49 -24.47
N THR A 312 -7.14 -11.25 -25.34
CA THR A 312 -7.28 -10.29 -26.45
C THR A 312 -7.51 -11.07 -27.74
N GLU A 313 -8.11 -10.43 -28.75
CA GLU A 313 -8.48 -11.09 -30.03
C GLU A 313 -7.28 -11.73 -30.78
N TRP A 314 -6.05 -11.48 -30.33
CA TRP A 314 -4.80 -11.90 -30.96
C TRP A 314 -4.22 -13.22 -30.42
N TRP A 315 -4.75 -13.74 -29.30
CA TRP A 315 -4.23 -14.95 -28.63
C TRP A 315 -5.18 -16.16 -28.69
N ALA A 316 -6.19 -16.11 -29.57
CA ALA A 316 -7.10 -17.21 -29.87
C ALA A 316 -6.57 -18.14 -30.98
#